data_AF-A0A3Q1EDS0-F1
#
_entry.id   AF-A0A3Q1EDS0-F1
#
_cell.length_a   1.000
_cell.length_b   1.000
_cell.length_c   1.000
_cell.angle_alpha   90.00
_cell.angle_beta   90.00
_cell.angle_gamma   90.00
#
_symmetry.space_group_name_H-M   'P 1'
#
loop_
_entity.id
_entity.type
_entity.pdbx_description
1 polymer ?
#
loop_
_entity_poly.entity_id
_entity_poly.type
_entity_poly.pdbx_seq_one_letter_code
_entity_poly.pdbx_strand_id
1 'polypeptide(L)'
;MEDVVLHYRSGSAEGLGSLLETSEKLLEPFPCRPPPVFTCWFPAAADRHRPIRPVKPAPVITFSDVSLSKPPLENQSESRTAGIVAAETQKPKGGISEEQTSPVRRSWSVFRQTEVLLQSSESMSRRFLHMVSVNKLHLRQRAKWVIREQNFETRDIEQVWRTLIRSVRSSSLPSFNANIQRQRAEIWVFCDVLNGEQVGRHLKEQLQLKGRISLSVRRLGNVFSL
;
A
#
# COMPACT_ATOMS: atom_id res chain seq x y z
N MET A 1 20.07 29.73 -43.24
CA MET A 1 20.67 29.37 -41.94
C MET A 1 19.82 30.05 -40.90
N GLU A 2 19.25 29.31 -39.97
CA GLU A 2 18.50 29.91 -38.87
C GLU A 2 19.50 30.32 -37.77
N ASP A 3 19.37 31.54 -37.26
CA ASP A 3 20.23 32.04 -36.19
C ASP A 3 19.75 31.44 -34.85
N VAL A 4 20.63 30.72 -34.16
CA VAL A 4 20.33 30.08 -32.87
C VAL A 4 21.00 30.85 -31.74
N VAL A 5 20.21 31.31 -30.76
CA VAL A 5 20.71 32.01 -29.56
C VAL A 5 20.71 31.05 -28.37
N LEU A 6 21.90 30.73 -27.87
CA LEU A 6 22.11 29.83 -26.74
C LEU A 6 22.13 30.60 -25.42
N HIS A 7 21.09 30.43 -24.60
CA HIS A 7 21.03 31.00 -23.25
C HIS A 7 21.59 30.02 -22.22
N TYR A 8 22.55 30.45 -21.41
CA TYR A 8 23.17 29.65 -20.35
C TYR A 8 23.28 30.42 -19.03
N ARG A 9 23.45 29.69 -17.93
CA ARG A 9 23.50 30.26 -16.57
C ARG A 9 24.87 30.89 -16.29
N SER A 10 24.88 32.15 -15.84
CA SER A 10 26.08 32.88 -15.43
C SER A 10 26.76 32.20 -14.23
N GLY A 11 28.04 31.85 -14.36
CA GLY A 11 28.84 31.13 -13.35
C GLY A 11 29.38 29.77 -13.80
N SER A 12 28.94 29.26 -14.95
CA SER A 12 29.40 28.02 -15.59
C SER A 12 30.23 28.32 -16.85
N ALA A 13 31.24 29.18 -16.74
CA ALA A 13 32.07 29.55 -17.89
C ALA A 13 33.11 28.46 -18.25
N GLU A 14 33.46 27.59 -17.30
CA GLU A 14 34.18 26.36 -17.58
C GLU A 14 33.26 25.40 -18.33
N GLY A 15 33.60 25.09 -19.59
CA GLY A 15 32.81 24.17 -20.42
C GLY A 15 31.82 24.82 -21.40
N LEU A 16 31.93 26.13 -21.68
CA LEU A 16 31.11 26.73 -22.75
C LEU A 16 31.32 26.03 -24.11
N GLY A 17 32.55 25.62 -24.41
CA GLY A 17 32.87 24.85 -25.62
C GLY A 17 32.18 23.48 -25.67
N SER A 18 32.13 22.74 -24.56
CA SER A 18 31.42 21.46 -24.52
C SER A 18 29.90 21.65 -24.58
N LEU A 19 29.38 22.76 -24.05
CA LEU A 19 27.97 23.10 -24.12
C LEU A 19 27.55 23.46 -25.55
N LEU A 20 28.40 24.18 -26.30
CA LEU A 20 28.21 24.43 -27.73
C LEU A 20 28.20 23.12 -28.53
N GLU A 21 29.22 22.27 -28.37
CA GLU A 21 29.31 20.98 -29.09
C GLU A 21 28.11 20.08 -28.78
N THR A 22 27.64 20.09 -27.52
CA THR A 22 26.44 19.33 -27.13
C THR A 22 25.17 19.91 -27.75
N SER A 23 25.04 21.23 -27.77
CA SER A 23 23.88 21.89 -28.37
C SER A 23 23.80 21.66 -29.87
N GLU A 24 24.93 21.65 -30.57
CA GLU A 24 25.01 21.32 -31.99
C GLU A 24 24.48 19.90 -32.25
N LYS A 25 24.96 18.92 -31.49
CA LYS A 25 24.49 17.51 -31.58
C LYS A 25 23.01 17.35 -31.24
N LEU A 26 22.44 18.19 -30.37
CA LEU A 26 21.01 18.14 -30.03
C LEU A 26 20.12 18.77 -31.09
N LEU A 27 20.65 19.75 -31.85
CA LEU A 27 19.96 20.38 -32.95
C LEU A 27 20.05 19.56 -34.25
N GLU A 28 20.97 18.60 -34.31
CA GLU A 28 21.03 17.64 -35.41
C GLU A 28 19.69 16.90 -35.56
N PRO A 29 19.15 16.81 -36.79
CA PRO A 29 17.96 16.02 -37.06
C PRO A 29 18.20 14.56 -36.66
N PHE A 30 17.38 14.05 -35.75
CA PHE A 30 17.41 12.64 -35.36
C PHE A 30 16.21 11.90 -35.94
N PRO A 31 16.31 10.58 -36.15
CA PRO A 31 15.20 9.80 -36.68
C PRO A 31 14.03 9.78 -35.68
N CYS A 32 12.97 10.50 -36.01
CA CYS A 32 11.71 10.43 -35.28
C CYS A 32 11.03 9.10 -35.57
N ARG A 33 10.80 8.28 -34.54
CA ARG A 33 9.90 7.14 -34.68
C ARG A 33 8.47 7.66 -34.83
N PRO A 34 7.67 7.14 -35.76
CA PRO A 34 6.26 7.48 -35.81
C PRO A 34 5.62 7.12 -34.45
N PRO A 35 4.80 8.00 -33.86
CA PRO A 35 4.12 7.69 -32.61
C PRO A 35 3.29 6.42 -32.82
N PRO A 36 3.35 5.44 -31.89
CA PRO A 36 2.56 4.23 -32.02
C PRO A 36 1.08 4.60 -32.00
N VAL A 37 0.35 4.19 -33.04
CA VAL A 37 -1.09 4.32 -33.05
C VAL A 37 -1.65 3.32 -32.05
N PHE A 38 -2.50 3.78 -31.14
CA PHE A 38 -3.18 2.89 -30.21
C PHE A 38 -4.07 1.92 -30.99
N THR A 39 -3.71 0.64 -30.95
CA THR A 39 -4.54 -0.47 -31.42
C THR A 39 -4.98 -1.29 -30.23
N CYS A 40 -6.31 -1.40 -30.05
CA CYS A 40 -6.86 -2.30 -29.05
C CYS A 40 -6.47 -3.74 -29.41
N TRP A 41 -5.76 -4.43 -28.52
CA TRP A 41 -5.37 -5.83 -28.73
C TRP A 41 -6.57 -6.78 -28.94
N PHE A 42 -7.75 -6.37 -28.48
CA PHE A 42 -9.00 -7.13 -28.60
C PHE A 42 -10.12 -6.23 -29.14
N PRO A 43 -10.26 -6.11 -30.47
CA PRO A 43 -11.31 -5.29 -31.06
C PRO A 43 -12.69 -5.88 -30.76
N ALA A 44 -13.64 -5.03 -30.37
CA ALA A 44 -14.99 -5.43 -29.94
C ALA A 44 -15.77 -6.23 -31.01
N ALA A 45 -15.41 -6.09 -32.30
CA ALA A 45 -16.03 -6.84 -33.40
C ALA A 45 -15.44 -8.25 -33.62
N ALA A 46 -14.24 -8.53 -33.09
CA ALA A 46 -13.57 -9.82 -33.24
C ALA A 46 -13.92 -10.81 -32.12
N ASP A 47 -14.33 -10.30 -30.95
CA ASP A 47 -14.69 -11.14 -29.81
C ASP A 47 -16.15 -11.60 -29.91
N ARG A 48 -16.36 -12.85 -30.35
CA ARG A 48 -17.68 -13.51 -30.38
C ARG A 48 -18.08 -14.07 -29.01
N HIS A 49 -17.17 -14.09 -28.03
CA HIS A 49 -17.45 -14.64 -26.72
C HIS A 49 -18.05 -13.56 -25.83
N ARG A 50 -19.20 -13.86 -25.22
CA ARG A 50 -19.74 -12.97 -24.20
C ARG A 50 -18.80 -12.99 -22.99
N PRO A 51 -18.44 -11.84 -22.41
CA PRO A 51 -17.60 -11.83 -21.22
C PRO A 51 -18.30 -12.65 -20.13
N ILE A 52 -17.56 -13.57 -19.53
CA ILE A 52 -18.08 -14.39 -18.43
C ILE A 52 -18.39 -13.44 -17.27
N ARG A 53 -19.68 -13.32 -16.94
CA ARG A 53 -20.12 -12.53 -15.80
C ARG A 53 -20.41 -13.44 -14.62
N PRO A 54 -19.96 -13.10 -13.41
CA PRO A 54 -20.38 -13.81 -12.21
C PRO A 54 -21.91 -13.74 -12.08
N VAL A 55 -22.52 -14.85 -11.66
CA VAL A 55 -23.98 -14.94 -11.47
C VAL A 55 -24.47 -13.96 -10.40
N LYS A 56 -23.66 -13.73 -9.36
CA LYS A 56 -24.00 -12.85 -8.26
C LYS A 56 -23.31 -11.50 -8.43
N PRO A 57 -24.01 -10.38 -8.21
CA PRO A 57 -23.38 -9.06 -8.17
C PRO A 57 -22.44 -8.96 -6.96
N ALA A 58 -21.50 -8.02 -7.03
CA ALA A 58 -20.65 -7.71 -5.89
C ALA A 58 -21.54 -7.27 -4.69
N PRO A 59 -21.20 -7.69 -3.46
CA PRO A 59 -21.96 -7.28 -2.28
C PRO A 59 -21.90 -5.76 -2.13
N VAL A 60 -23.07 -5.12 -2.09
CA VAL A 60 -23.20 -3.68 -1.85
C VAL A 60 -23.33 -3.49 -0.35
N ILE A 61 -22.28 -2.95 0.27
CA ILE A 61 -22.31 -2.64 1.72
C ILE A 61 -23.15 -1.38 1.90
N THR A 62 -24.36 -1.54 2.44
CA THR A 62 -25.18 -0.42 2.91
C THR A 62 -24.84 -0.12 4.37
N PHE A 63 -24.90 1.15 4.78
CA PHE A 63 -24.48 1.60 6.11
C PHE A 63 -25.23 0.95 7.29
N SER A 64 -26.34 0.28 7.01
CA SER A 64 -27.20 -0.42 7.97
C SER A 64 -26.61 -1.75 8.49
N ASP A 65 -25.68 -2.38 7.78
CA ASP A 65 -25.16 -3.73 8.13
C ASP A 65 -24.06 -3.72 9.21
N VAL A 66 -23.75 -2.55 9.80
CA VAL A 66 -22.76 -2.39 10.88
C VAL A 66 -23.45 -2.43 12.26
N SER A 67 -24.32 -3.42 12.48
CA SER A 67 -24.95 -3.62 13.80
C SER A 67 -24.73 -5.05 14.32
N LEU A 68 -23.87 -5.15 15.32
CA LEU A 68 -23.65 -6.21 16.31
C LEU A 68 -23.97 -7.66 15.90
N SER A 69 -22.92 -8.43 15.58
CA SER A 69 -22.85 -9.84 15.98
C SER A 69 -21.83 -9.98 17.12
N LYS A 70 -22.32 -10.22 18.34
CA LYS A 70 -21.51 -10.65 19.49
C LYS A 70 -20.90 -12.03 19.16
N PRO A 71 -19.65 -12.34 19.54
CA PRO A 71 -19.14 -13.70 19.43
C PRO A 71 -19.82 -14.60 20.50
N PRO A 72 -20.22 -15.84 20.17
CA PRO A 72 -20.66 -16.82 21.16
C PRO A 72 -19.45 -17.27 21.99
N LEU A 73 -19.59 -17.17 23.30
CA LEU A 73 -18.69 -17.76 24.27
C LEU A 73 -19.34 -19.06 24.72
N GLU A 74 -18.79 -20.20 24.34
CA GLU A 74 -19.11 -21.48 24.98
C GLU A 74 -17.82 -22.27 25.21
N ASN A 75 -17.46 -22.33 26.48
CA ASN A 75 -16.59 -23.34 27.05
C ASN A 75 -17.32 -24.68 26.97
N GLN A 76 -16.66 -25.71 26.44
CA GLN A 76 -16.84 -27.08 26.91
C GLN A 76 -15.56 -27.87 26.62
N SER A 77 -14.88 -28.18 27.70
CA SER A 77 -13.82 -29.18 27.83
C SER A 77 -14.40 -30.56 27.61
N GLU A 78 -13.82 -31.34 26.69
CA GLU A 78 -13.73 -32.79 26.84
C GLU A 78 -12.63 -33.38 25.96
N SER A 79 -12.17 -34.54 26.38
CA SER A 79 -10.80 -35.01 26.21
C SER A 79 -10.76 -36.27 25.33
N ARG A 80 -9.62 -36.46 24.66
CA ARG A 80 -9.04 -37.75 24.21
C ARG A 80 -9.75 -38.50 23.07
N THR A 81 -9.00 -38.75 22.00
CA THR A 81 -8.38 -40.07 21.66
C THR A 81 -8.26 -40.21 20.14
N ALA A 82 -7.09 -40.69 19.71
CA ALA A 82 -6.75 -41.07 18.36
C ALA A 82 -7.74 -42.09 17.75
N GLY A 83 -7.97 -41.98 16.44
CA GLY A 83 -8.83 -42.90 15.70
C GLY A 83 -8.66 -42.74 14.20
N ILE A 84 -7.57 -43.32 13.70
CA ILE A 84 -7.38 -43.67 12.28
C ILE A 84 -8.57 -44.55 11.86
N VAL A 85 -9.31 -44.16 10.82
CA VAL A 85 -10.21 -45.08 10.14
C VAL A 85 -9.84 -45.09 8.67
N ALA A 86 -9.19 -46.19 8.30
CA ALA A 86 -8.85 -46.57 6.95
C ALA A 86 -10.12 -46.86 6.14
N ALA A 87 -10.13 -46.40 4.89
CA ALA A 87 -11.12 -46.80 3.90
C ALA A 87 -10.78 -48.19 3.37
N GLU A 88 -11.69 -49.14 3.52
CA GLU A 88 -11.60 -50.45 2.86
C GLU A 88 -12.04 -50.37 1.39
N THR A 89 -11.21 -51.00 0.58
CA THR A 89 -11.27 -51.23 -0.86
C THR A 89 -12.39 -52.16 -1.28
N GLN A 90 -13.16 -51.81 -2.33
CA GLN A 90 -13.65 -52.78 -3.33
C GLN A 90 -13.76 -52.18 -4.76
N LYS A 91 -13.06 -52.80 -5.71
CA LYS A 91 -13.26 -52.84 -7.18
C LYS A 91 -12.95 -54.30 -7.60
N PRO A 92 -13.42 -54.90 -8.73
CA PRO A 92 -13.32 -54.36 -10.11
C PRO A 92 -14.52 -54.72 -11.05
N LYS A 93 -14.81 -54.03 -12.16
CA LYS A 93 -14.34 -54.19 -13.58
C LYS A 93 -15.40 -53.40 -14.41
N GLY A 94 -15.20 -52.75 -15.56
CA GLY A 94 -14.11 -52.52 -16.50
C GLY A 94 -14.63 -51.50 -17.55
N GLY A 95 -13.75 -50.98 -18.42
CA GLY A 95 -14.11 -50.07 -19.52
C GLY A 95 -13.20 -48.83 -19.59
N ILE A 96 -12.57 -48.61 -20.74
CA ILE A 96 -11.48 -47.66 -21.01
C ILE A 96 -12.04 -46.35 -21.58
N SER A 97 -11.32 -45.24 -21.31
CA SER A 97 -11.36 -43.90 -21.93
C SER A 97 -12.57 -43.00 -21.66
N GLU A 98 -12.37 -42.04 -20.77
CA GLU A 98 -12.20 -40.63 -21.18
C GLU A 98 -11.64 -39.85 -19.99
N GLU A 99 -10.58 -39.09 -20.25
CA GLU A 99 -9.88 -38.23 -19.30
C GLU A 99 -10.80 -37.08 -18.89
N GLN A 100 -11.71 -37.35 -17.95
CA GLN A 100 -12.51 -36.33 -17.31
C GLN A 100 -11.60 -35.47 -16.45
N THR A 101 -11.11 -34.39 -17.05
CA THR A 101 -10.58 -33.25 -16.32
C THR A 101 -11.67 -32.78 -15.36
N SER A 102 -11.53 -33.14 -14.08
CA SER A 102 -12.40 -32.62 -13.02
C SER A 102 -12.47 -31.10 -13.17
N PRO A 103 -13.65 -30.46 -13.14
CA PRO A 103 -13.72 -29.01 -13.27
C PRO A 103 -12.88 -28.40 -12.15
N VAL A 104 -11.84 -27.66 -12.53
CA VAL A 104 -10.94 -26.97 -11.59
C VAL A 104 -11.80 -26.04 -10.74
N ARG A 105 -12.15 -26.54 -9.55
CA ARG A 105 -12.98 -25.83 -8.60
C ARG A 105 -12.10 -24.76 -7.95
N ARG A 106 -12.09 -23.57 -8.55
CA ARG A 106 -11.46 -22.40 -7.93
C ARG A 106 -12.26 -22.03 -6.70
N SER A 107 -11.82 -22.50 -5.55
CA SER A 107 -12.28 -22.03 -4.25
C SER A 107 -11.55 -20.71 -3.94
N TRP A 108 -12.32 -19.74 -3.45
CA TRP A 108 -11.77 -18.57 -2.80
C TRP A 108 -12.08 -18.72 -1.31
N SER A 109 -11.05 -18.75 -0.48
CA SER A 109 -11.20 -18.59 0.96
C SER A 109 -10.96 -17.13 1.31
N VAL A 110 -11.89 -16.54 2.07
CA VAL A 110 -11.66 -15.25 2.71
C VAL A 110 -10.98 -15.54 4.04
N PHE A 111 -9.66 -15.48 4.05
CA PHE A 111 -8.91 -15.60 5.30
C PHE A 111 -9.14 -14.34 6.13
N ARG A 112 -9.93 -14.45 7.20
CA ARG A 112 -9.99 -13.39 8.21
C ARG A 112 -8.70 -13.48 9.01
N GLN A 113 -7.82 -12.51 8.77
CA GLN A 113 -6.53 -12.36 9.45
C GLN A 113 -6.71 -11.93 10.93
N THR A 114 -7.64 -12.54 11.65
CA THR A 114 -8.05 -12.17 13.00
C THR A 114 -6.92 -12.45 14.00
N GLU A 115 -6.18 -13.56 13.84
CA GLU A 115 -5.09 -13.95 14.75
C GLU A 115 -3.85 -13.04 14.65
N VAL A 116 -3.47 -12.63 13.43
CA VAL A 116 -2.35 -11.68 13.24
C VAL A 116 -2.70 -10.29 13.78
N LEU A 117 -3.98 -9.91 13.71
CA LEU A 117 -4.48 -8.64 14.27
C LEU A 117 -4.34 -8.60 15.80
N LEU A 118 -4.56 -9.74 16.47
CA LEU A 118 -4.48 -9.87 17.93
C LEU A 118 -3.05 -9.64 18.45
N GLN A 119 -2.03 -10.22 17.81
CA GLN A 119 -0.63 -10.00 18.22
C GLN A 119 -0.18 -8.54 18.05
N SER A 120 -0.64 -7.86 17.00
CA SER A 120 -0.35 -6.42 16.83
C SER A 120 -1.10 -5.54 17.82
N SER A 121 -2.26 -5.99 18.32
CA SER A 121 -3.03 -5.28 19.33
C SER A 121 -2.36 -5.24 20.71
N GLU A 122 -1.56 -6.26 21.03
CA GLU A 122 -0.73 -6.29 22.25
C GLU A 122 0.39 -5.24 22.25
N SER A 123 0.79 -4.74 21.08
CA SER A 123 1.86 -3.73 20.96
C SER A 123 1.38 -2.27 21.12
N MET A 124 0.06 -2.06 21.15
CA MET A 124 -0.55 -0.73 21.22
C MET A 124 -0.76 -0.28 22.67
N SER A 125 -0.50 1.00 22.94
CA SER A 125 -0.76 1.57 24.26
C SER A 125 -2.26 1.67 24.53
N ARG A 126 -2.65 1.58 25.81
CA ARG A 126 -4.05 1.80 26.23
C ARG A 126 -4.59 3.15 25.75
N ARG A 127 -3.73 4.18 25.71
CA ARG A 127 -4.10 5.52 25.20
C ARG A 127 -4.45 5.48 23.71
N PHE A 128 -3.68 4.75 22.91
CA PHE A 128 -3.94 4.62 21.48
C PHE A 128 -5.20 3.79 21.23
N LEU A 129 -5.37 2.66 21.91
CA LEU A 129 -6.58 1.83 21.82
C LEU A 129 -7.85 2.60 22.24
N HIS A 130 -7.76 3.40 23.31
CA HIS A 130 -8.86 4.26 23.73
C HIS A 130 -9.22 5.28 22.64
N MET A 131 -8.21 5.93 22.03
CA MET A 131 -8.42 6.85 20.90
C MET A 131 -9.10 6.16 19.71
N VAL A 132 -8.63 4.97 19.32
CA VAL A 132 -9.23 4.18 18.23
C VAL A 132 -10.70 3.86 18.55
N SER A 133 -10.99 3.50 19.79
CA SER A 133 -12.34 3.17 20.25
C SER A 133 -13.28 4.38 20.27
N VAL A 134 -12.85 5.51 20.83
CA VAL A 134 -13.63 6.76 20.90
C VAL A 134 -13.96 7.27 19.50
N ASN A 135 -13.01 7.21 18.58
CA ASN A 135 -13.18 7.65 17.21
C ASN A 135 -13.80 6.58 16.28
N LYS A 136 -14.16 5.40 16.82
CA LYS A 136 -14.72 4.26 16.08
C LYS A 136 -13.90 3.92 14.82
N LEU A 137 -12.57 3.97 14.94
CA LEU A 137 -11.66 3.75 13.82
C LEU A 137 -11.49 2.26 13.53
N HIS A 138 -11.52 1.91 12.25
CA HIS A 138 -11.18 0.55 11.84
C HIS A 138 -9.65 0.39 11.80
N LEU A 139 -9.12 -0.73 12.28
CA LEU A 139 -7.68 -0.96 12.36
C LEU A 139 -6.97 -0.94 10.99
N ARG A 140 -7.64 -1.34 9.92
CA ARG A 140 -7.12 -1.27 8.54
C ARG A 140 -7.39 0.07 7.83
N GLN A 141 -8.00 1.03 8.52
CA GLN A 141 -8.23 2.35 7.95
C GLN A 141 -6.89 3.05 7.74
N ARG A 142 -6.72 3.73 6.61
CA ARG A 142 -5.52 4.53 6.35
C ARG A 142 -5.55 5.81 7.18
N ALA A 143 -4.48 6.04 7.91
CA ALA A 143 -4.16 7.24 8.63
C ALA A 143 -2.84 7.84 8.10
N LYS A 144 -2.55 9.09 8.43
CA LYS A 144 -1.29 9.74 8.09
C LYS A 144 -0.68 10.43 9.29
N TRP A 145 0.60 10.19 9.55
CA TRP A 145 1.40 11.02 10.42
C TRP A 145 1.77 12.30 9.69
N VAL A 146 1.59 13.43 10.36
CA VAL A 146 1.98 14.76 9.89
C VAL A 146 3.14 15.23 10.76
N ILE A 147 4.29 15.42 10.11
CA ILE A 147 5.50 15.98 10.69
C ILE A 147 5.66 17.39 10.12
N ARG A 148 5.84 18.38 10.98
CA ARG A 148 5.90 19.80 10.60
C ARG A 148 7.30 20.35 10.79
N GLU A 149 7.55 21.51 10.19
CA GLU A 149 8.83 22.24 10.28
C GLU A 149 9.34 22.43 11.72
N GLN A 150 8.42 22.67 12.65
CA GLN A 150 8.69 22.84 14.08
C GLN A 150 9.43 21.65 14.70
N ASN A 151 9.35 20.47 14.08
CA ASN A 151 10.00 19.25 14.54
C ASN A 151 11.45 19.12 14.06
N PHE A 152 11.91 19.95 13.12
CA PHE A 152 13.19 19.79 12.44
C PHE A 152 14.35 20.56 13.09
N GLU A 153 14.07 21.41 14.10
CA GLU A 153 15.00 22.34 14.78
C GLU A 153 15.90 23.15 13.84
N THR A 154 16.96 22.52 13.32
CA THR A 154 18.01 23.11 12.48
C THR A 154 18.20 22.39 11.13
N ARG A 155 17.49 21.29 10.90
CA ARG A 155 17.57 20.50 9.66
C ARG A 155 16.58 21.03 8.63
N ASP A 156 17.05 21.15 7.40
CA ASP A 156 16.17 21.42 6.26
C ASP A 156 15.22 20.22 6.02
N ILE A 157 13.98 20.50 5.59
CA ILE A 157 12.97 19.47 5.33
C ILE A 157 13.46 18.43 4.31
N GLU A 158 14.29 18.84 3.34
CA GLU A 158 14.88 17.93 2.36
C GLU A 158 15.89 16.97 2.99
N GLN A 159 16.63 17.39 4.02
CA GLN A 159 17.54 16.51 4.75
C GLN A 159 16.76 15.47 5.54
N VAL A 160 15.69 15.89 6.21
CA VAL A 160 14.81 14.98 6.96
C VAL A 160 14.12 14.00 6.02
N TRP A 161 13.64 14.48 4.87
CA TRP A 161 13.05 13.64 3.82
C TRP A 161 14.04 12.62 3.26
N ARG A 162 15.29 13.03 2.96
CA ARG A 162 16.34 12.10 2.50
C ARG A 162 16.64 11.02 3.53
N THR A 163 16.71 11.38 4.81
CA THR A 163 16.90 10.41 5.91
C THR A 163 15.71 9.46 5.98
N LEU A 164 14.48 9.95 5.91
CA LEU A 164 13.27 9.13 5.93
C LEU A 164 13.25 8.11 4.77
N ILE A 165 13.48 8.54 3.54
CA ILE A 165 13.48 7.65 2.37
C ILE A 165 14.58 6.60 2.46
N ARG A 166 15.75 6.96 3.00
CA ARG A 166 16.83 6.00 3.27
C ARG A 166 16.40 4.98 4.32
N SER A 167 15.79 5.43 5.43
CA SER A 167 15.29 4.57 6.50
C SER A 167 14.19 3.63 6.02
N VAL A 168 13.26 4.09 5.17
CA VAL A 168 12.20 3.24 4.58
C VAL A 168 12.81 2.05 3.84
N ARG A 169 13.85 2.30 3.04
CA ARG A 169 14.53 1.27 2.24
C ARG A 169 15.31 0.26 3.08
N SER A 170 15.79 0.68 4.25
CA SER A 170 16.52 -0.19 5.18
C SER A 170 15.64 -0.79 6.28
N SER A 171 14.41 -0.32 6.45
CA SER A 171 13.50 -0.76 7.51
C SER A 171 12.70 -2.00 7.09
N SER A 172 12.52 -2.93 8.01
CA SER A 172 11.62 -4.08 7.89
C SER A 172 10.16 -3.74 8.23
N LEU A 173 9.82 -2.45 8.34
CA LEU A 173 8.52 -2.03 8.84
C LEU A 173 7.39 -2.26 7.82
N PRO A 174 6.16 -2.49 8.31
CA PRO A 174 5.01 -2.73 7.45
C PRO A 174 4.68 -1.49 6.61
N SER A 175 4.19 -1.74 5.39
CA SER A 175 3.91 -0.80 4.30
C SER A 175 3.45 0.60 4.72
N PHE A 176 4.41 1.50 4.95
CA PHE A 176 4.13 2.93 5.06
C PHE A 176 4.64 3.66 3.81
N ASN A 177 3.84 4.61 3.36
CA ASN A 177 4.16 5.43 2.18
C ASN A 177 4.36 6.87 2.67
N ALA A 178 5.33 7.58 2.14
CA ALA A 178 5.63 8.94 2.57
C ALA A 178 5.50 9.93 1.41
N ASN A 179 5.16 11.17 1.74
CA ASN A 179 5.04 12.27 0.79
C ASN A 179 5.57 13.56 1.42
N ILE A 180 6.39 14.32 0.71
CA ILE A 180 6.89 15.63 1.11
C ILE A 180 6.04 16.74 0.52
N GLN A 181 5.54 17.62 1.38
CA GLN A 181 4.76 18.81 1.04
C GLN A 181 5.60 20.05 1.28
N ARG A 182 6.45 20.39 0.30
CA ARG A 182 7.43 21.49 0.36
C ARG A 182 6.79 22.84 0.70
N GLN A 183 5.68 23.16 0.04
CA GLN A 183 4.98 24.44 0.23
C GLN A 183 4.46 24.67 1.65
N ARG A 184 4.22 23.59 2.40
CA ARG A 184 3.71 23.66 3.79
C ARG A 184 4.77 23.28 4.82
N ALA A 185 5.98 22.98 4.37
CA ALA A 185 7.03 22.37 5.17
C ALA A 185 6.52 21.18 6.02
N GLU A 186 5.72 20.31 5.40
CA GLU A 186 5.18 19.10 6.04
C GLU A 186 5.68 17.82 5.36
N ILE A 187 5.89 16.77 6.15
CA ILE A 187 6.09 15.42 5.65
C ILE A 187 4.91 14.57 6.13
N TRP A 188 4.26 13.89 5.19
CA TRP A 188 3.12 13.02 5.45
C TRP A 188 3.54 11.57 5.32
N VAL A 189 3.30 10.78 6.36
CA VAL A 189 3.60 9.34 6.36
C VAL A 189 2.32 8.56 6.56
N PHE A 190 1.86 7.88 5.52
CA PHE A 190 0.65 7.07 5.49
C PHE A 190 0.89 5.67 6.03
N CYS A 191 0.05 5.25 6.97
CA CYS A 191 0.05 3.91 7.57
C CYS A 191 -1.38 3.46 7.89
N ASP A 192 -1.54 2.18 8.20
CA ASP A 192 -2.81 1.66 8.71
C ASP A 192 -2.90 1.97 10.22
N VAL A 193 -4.11 2.21 10.74
CA VAL A 193 -4.33 2.49 12.18
C VAL A 193 -3.70 1.42 13.07
N LEU A 194 -3.75 0.15 12.63
CA LEU A 194 -3.14 -1.00 13.31
C LEU A 194 -1.67 -0.78 13.69
N ASN A 195 -0.89 -0.23 12.75
CA ASN A 195 0.54 0.02 12.93
C ASN A 195 0.83 1.49 13.24
N GLY A 196 -0.21 2.29 13.47
CA GLY A 196 -0.11 3.74 13.55
C GLY A 196 0.84 4.18 14.66
N GLU A 197 0.70 3.63 15.86
CA GLU A 197 1.54 4.00 16.99
C GLU A 197 3.01 3.57 16.81
N GLN A 198 3.25 2.34 16.35
CA GLN A 198 4.59 1.82 16.11
C GLN A 198 5.34 2.64 15.03
N VAL A 199 4.65 2.95 13.92
CA VAL A 199 5.22 3.82 12.87
C VAL A 199 5.54 5.19 13.44
N GLY A 200 4.67 5.76 14.27
CA GLY A 200 4.92 7.07 14.90
C GLY A 200 6.16 7.09 15.81
N ARG A 201 6.33 6.07 16.66
CA ARG A 201 7.54 5.94 17.51
C ARG A 201 8.80 5.77 16.67
N HIS A 202 8.74 4.91 15.66
CA HIS A 202 9.86 4.70 14.75
C HIS A 202 10.25 5.99 14.01
N LEU A 203 9.28 6.78 13.56
CA LEU A 203 9.55 8.07 12.92
C LEU A 203 10.26 9.03 13.89
N LYS A 204 9.83 9.10 15.15
CA LYS A 204 10.49 9.92 16.17
C LYS A 204 11.93 9.49 16.42
N GLU A 205 12.17 8.19 16.57
CA GLU A 205 13.48 7.62 16.84
C GLU A 205 14.44 7.81 15.65
N GLN A 206 14.02 7.42 14.44
CA GLN A 206 14.87 7.46 13.24
C GLN A 206 15.19 8.88 12.79
N LEU A 207 14.20 9.79 12.84
CA LEU A 207 14.39 11.16 12.41
C LEU A 207 14.84 12.09 13.54
N GLN A 208 14.97 11.57 14.78
CA GLN A 208 15.32 12.32 15.99
C GLN A 208 14.43 13.55 16.20
N LEU A 209 13.11 13.39 15.98
CA LEU A 209 12.14 14.48 16.07
C LEU A 209 11.90 14.84 17.54
N LYS A 210 12.14 16.09 17.91
CA LYS A 210 11.97 16.57 19.31
C LYS A 210 10.57 17.12 19.62
N GLY A 211 9.80 17.48 18.61
CA GLY A 211 8.46 18.02 18.80
C GLY A 211 7.33 16.99 18.75
N ARG A 212 6.10 17.49 18.74
CA ARG A 212 4.87 16.68 18.62
C ARG A 212 4.59 16.35 17.16
N ILE A 213 4.33 15.08 16.86
CA ILE A 213 3.81 14.64 15.56
C ILE A 213 2.34 14.25 15.73
N SER A 214 1.53 14.46 14.70
CA SER A 214 0.08 14.20 14.78
C SER A 214 -0.36 13.12 13.80
N LEU A 215 -1.12 12.15 14.28
CA LEU A 215 -1.78 11.16 13.45
C LEU A 215 -3.15 11.71 13.04
N SER A 216 -3.35 11.80 11.74
CA SER A 216 -4.58 12.30 11.14
C SER A 216 -5.30 11.23 10.34
N VAL A 217 -6.62 11.16 10.49
CA VAL A 217 -7.48 10.28 9.71
C VAL A 217 -8.36 11.12 8.79
N ARG A 218 -8.54 10.64 7.56
CA ARG A 218 -9.43 11.29 6.57
C ARG A 218 -10.82 11.42 7.17
N ARG A 219 -11.36 12.66 7.17
CA ARG A 219 -12.63 13.11 7.76
C ARG A 219 -12.63 13.45 9.27
N LEU A 220 -11.73 12.89 10.07
CA LEU A 220 -11.68 13.19 11.51
C LEU A 220 -10.60 14.22 11.89
N GLY A 221 -9.66 14.50 10.99
CA GLY A 221 -8.57 15.41 11.30
C GLY A 221 -7.55 14.74 12.23
N ASN A 222 -6.96 15.48 13.17
CA ASN A 222 -5.94 14.97 14.08
C ASN A 222 -6.60 14.19 15.22
N VAL A 223 -6.35 12.89 15.27
CA VAL A 223 -6.97 11.98 16.26
C VAL A 223 -6.01 11.59 17.38
N PHE A 224 -4.71 11.58 17.11
CA PHE A 224 -3.69 11.17 18.07
C PHE A 224 -2.39 11.92 17.83
N SER A 225 -1.48 11.88 18.80
CA SER A 225 -0.20 12.56 18.70
C SER A 225 0.83 11.94 19.63
N LEU A 226 2.09 11.99 19.20
CA LEU A 226 3.25 11.58 19.99
C LEU A 226 4.19 12.74 20.21
#